data_AF-X1ABX2-F1
#
_entry.id   AF-X1ABX2-F1
#
_cell.length_a   1.000
_cell.length_b   1.000
_cell.length_c   1.000
_cell.angle_alpha   90.00
_cell.angle_beta   90.00
_cell.angle_gamma   90.00
#
_symmetry.space_group_name_H-M   'P 1'
#
loop_
_entity.id
_entity.type
_entity.pdbx_description
1 polymer ?
#
loop_
_entity_poly.entity_id
_entity_poly.type
_entity_poly.pdbx_seq_one_letter_code
_entity_poly.pdbx_strand_id
1 'polypeptide(L)'
;GKIKKIPLREIFKKEDKEFTPWIKENIDLLSEKLGIEIIDTQTEEKIGDFKLDIIGKDANTNKFVAVENQLESTDHNHLGQLITYSAGVNAGIIVWIAKELREEHKRALEWLNENSISEISFFGVEVHAISIDNSNPAVDLRVIVQPNDWERNIKSSTTLTETQIEYVNFFSKLVNSYSDINPRFRKVKAQPQNWLSFGAGMSGLSFDWMFRSGNIFWVELYIDTGDKIENKRIFDRLKNYKDKIDLEIKGTEWEEVETARGCRIVINRKTSGPIKSLKEKEKDDLIKWGSEQMKAFSSTFYKYINKI
;
A
#
# COMPACT_ATOMS: atom_id res chain seq x y z
N GLY A 1 5.53 17.87 17.55
CA GLY A 1 6.76 17.08 17.47
C GLY A 1 7.76 17.68 16.51
N LYS A 2 9.04 17.39 16.73
CA LYS A 2 10.14 17.74 15.82
C LYS A 2 10.47 16.54 14.95
N ILE A 3 10.45 16.75 13.63
CA ILE A 3 10.91 15.75 12.66
C ILE A 3 12.43 15.68 12.76
N LYS A 4 12.97 14.47 12.94
CA LYS A 4 14.39 14.17 12.89
C LYS A 4 14.65 13.22 11.73
N LYS A 5 15.64 13.55 10.90
CA LYS A 5 16.15 12.60 9.90
C LYS A 5 16.97 11.53 10.64
N ILE A 6 16.67 10.28 10.34
CA ILE A 6 17.41 9.12 10.83
C ILE A 6 18.27 8.60 9.66
N PRO A 7 19.54 8.25 9.89
CA PRO A 7 20.34 7.59 8.87
C PRO A 7 19.69 6.25 8.45
N LEU A 8 19.51 6.03 7.14
CA LEU A 8 18.90 4.78 6.64
C LEU A 8 19.65 3.53 7.12
N ARG A 9 20.98 3.62 7.30
CA ARG A 9 21.83 2.54 7.80
C ARG A 9 21.51 2.11 9.24
N GLU A 10 20.81 2.92 10.01
CA GLU A 10 20.32 2.55 11.35
C GLU A 10 19.06 1.67 11.28
N ILE A 11 18.31 1.73 10.17
CA ILE A 11 17.12 0.90 9.92
C ILE A 11 17.49 -0.32 9.09
N PHE A 12 18.26 -0.11 8.02
CA PHE A 12 18.66 -1.13 7.05
C PHE A 12 20.19 -1.21 7.01
N LYS A 13 20.75 -2.26 7.60
CA LYS A 13 22.19 -2.50 7.55
C LYS A 13 22.62 -2.96 6.17
N LYS A 14 21.81 -3.79 5.51
CA LYS A 14 22.08 -4.39 4.20
C LYS A 14 20.96 -4.12 3.20
N GLU A 15 21.35 -3.80 1.98
CA GLU A 15 20.43 -3.46 0.91
C GLU A 15 19.66 -4.69 0.42
N ASP A 16 20.40 -5.68 -0.09
CA ASP A 16 19.90 -6.96 -0.60
C ASP A 16 19.06 -7.75 0.43
N LYS A 17 19.45 -7.71 1.71
CA LYS A 17 18.83 -8.55 2.76
C LYS A 17 17.78 -7.86 3.61
N GLU A 18 17.73 -6.53 3.61
CA GLU A 18 16.81 -5.80 4.49
C GLU A 18 16.02 -4.76 3.71
N PHE A 19 16.67 -3.88 2.94
CA PHE A 19 15.97 -2.82 2.22
C PHE A 19 15.14 -3.33 1.04
N THR A 20 15.69 -4.19 0.18
CA THR A 20 14.97 -4.77 -0.96
C THR A 20 13.73 -5.57 -0.52
N PRO A 21 13.83 -6.50 0.46
CA PRO A 21 12.64 -7.16 1.00
C PRO A 21 11.63 -6.19 1.61
N TRP A 22 12.08 -5.16 2.32
CA TRP A 22 11.20 -4.16 2.91
C TRP A 22 10.40 -3.39 1.85
N ILE A 23 11.03 -2.97 0.74
CA ILE A 23 10.31 -2.30 -0.36
C ILE A 23 9.24 -3.23 -0.94
N LYS A 24 9.56 -4.51 -1.14
CA LYS A 24 8.60 -5.50 -1.65
C LYS A 24 7.40 -5.66 -0.73
N GLU A 25 7.64 -5.83 0.58
CA GLU A 25 6.57 -5.98 1.59
C GLU A 25 5.72 -4.71 1.72
N ASN A 26 6.31 -3.55 1.45
CA ASN A 26 5.66 -2.25 1.51
C ASN A 26 5.42 -1.65 0.11
N ILE A 27 5.22 -2.49 -0.91
CA ILE A 27 5.06 -2.00 -2.29
C ILE A 27 3.86 -1.08 -2.43
N ASP A 28 2.82 -1.26 -1.61
CA ASP A 28 1.65 -0.37 -1.50
C ASP A 28 2.06 1.10 -1.29
N LEU A 29 3.12 1.34 -0.48
CA LEU A 29 3.63 2.69 -0.23
C LEU A 29 4.24 3.30 -1.51
N LEU A 30 5.02 2.52 -2.25
CA LEU A 30 5.58 2.97 -3.52
C LEU A 30 4.47 3.20 -4.54
N SER A 31 3.51 2.28 -4.61
CA SER A 31 2.30 2.38 -5.44
C SER A 31 1.54 3.68 -5.20
N GLU A 32 1.28 4.03 -3.94
CA GLU A 32 0.62 5.29 -3.57
C GLU A 32 1.41 6.51 -4.07
N LYS A 33 2.73 6.51 -3.88
CA LYS A 33 3.59 7.64 -4.30
C LYS A 33 3.66 7.80 -5.81
N LEU A 34 3.66 6.69 -6.55
CA LEU A 34 3.70 6.70 -8.00
C LEU A 34 2.32 6.88 -8.63
N GLY A 35 1.23 6.64 -7.90
CA GLY A 35 -0.13 6.70 -8.42
C GLY A 35 -0.52 5.49 -9.29
N ILE A 36 0.12 4.33 -9.09
CA ILE A 36 -0.14 3.07 -9.81
C ILE A 36 -0.24 1.90 -8.83
N GLU A 37 -0.98 0.84 -9.19
CA GLU A 37 -1.09 -0.37 -8.38
C GLU A 37 -0.06 -1.41 -8.88
N ILE A 38 0.99 -1.67 -8.10
CA ILE A 38 2.05 -2.61 -8.46
C ILE A 38 1.69 -3.97 -7.86
N ILE A 39 1.50 -4.97 -8.73
CA ILE A 39 1.12 -6.34 -8.37
C ILE A 39 2.17 -7.36 -8.83
N ASP A 40 1.97 -8.62 -8.46
CA ASP A 40 2.83 -9.76 -8.83
C ASP A 40 4.31 -9.53 -8.53
N THR A 41 4.61 -8.91 -7.39
CA THR A 41 5.97 -8.50 -7.06
C THR A 41 6.87 -9.69 -6.76
N GLN A 42 8.01 -9.72 -7.45
CA GLN A 42 9.08 -10.68 -7.22
C GLN A 42 10.36 -9.93 -6.92
N THR A 43 11.24 -10.57 -6.15
CA THR A 43 12.58 -10.07 -5.84
C THR A 43 13.58 -10.99 -6.49
N GLU A 44 14.75 -10.45 -6.82
CA GLU A 44 15.91 -11.24 -7.22
C GLU A 44 15.73 -12.04 -8.54
N GLU A 45 14.97 -11.52 -9.50
CA GLU A 45 14.78 -12.22 -10.78
C GLU A 45 16.07 -12.19 -11.60
N LYS A 46 16.59 -13.38 -11.94
CA LYS A 46 17.77 -13.53 -12.77
C LYS A 46 17.41 -13.32 -14.24
N ILE A 47 18.04 -12.34 -14.86
CA ILE A 47 17.97 -12.08 -16.31
C ILE A 47 19.38 -12.27 -16.86
N GLY A 48 19.68 -13.48 -17.32
CA GLY A 48 21.05 -13.87 -17.66
C GLY A 48 21.95 -13.89 -16.42
N ASP A 49 23.06 -13.13 -16.46
CA ASP A 49 24.04 -13.03 -15.37
C ASP A 49 23.69 -11.97 -14.32
N PHE A 50 22.59 -11.25 -14.51
CA PHE A 50 22.24 -10.08 -13.71
C PHE A 50 20.94 -10.25 -12.92
N LYS A 51 20.74 -9.37 -11.95
CA LYS A 51 19.68 -9.47 -10.95
C LYS A 51 19.02 -8.09 -10.77
N LEU A 52 17.77 -7.99 -11.18
CA LEU A 52 16.93 -6.83 -10.86
C LEU A 52 16.43 -6.98 -9.42
N ASP A 53 16.47 -5.89 -8.64
CA ASP A 53 16.08 -5.94 -7.23
C ASP A 53 14.62 -6.37 -7.05
N ILE A 54 13.70 -5.66 -7.70
CA ILE A 54 12.27 -5.95 -7.68
C ILE A 54 11.68 -5.79 -9.09
N ILE A 55 10.88 -6.77 -9.49
CA ILE A 55 9.97 -6.66 -10.62
C ILE A 55 8.53 -6.74 -10.13
N GLY A 56 7.63 -6.05 -10.81
CA GLY A 56 6.20 -6.21 -10.65
C GLY A 56 5.48 -5.87 -11.96
N LYS A 57 4.17 -5.73 -11.87
CA LYS A 57 3.34 -5.24 -12.98
C LYS A 57 2.44 -4.13 -12.49
N ASP A 58 2.26 -3.12 -13.32
CA ASP A 58 1.16 -2.18 -13.12
C ASP A 58 -0.16 -2.91 -13.42
N ALA A 59 -1.03 -3.02 -12.43
CA ALA A 59 -2.31 -3.69 -12.55
C ALA A 59 -3.21 -3.06 -13.63
N ASN A 60 -2.97 -1.79 -13.97
CA ASN A 60 -3.76 -1.02 -14.92
C ASN A 60 -3.37 -1.30 -16.37
N THR A 61 -2.07 -1.21 -16.69
CA THR A 61 -1.55 -1.34 -18.05
C THR A 61 -0.95 -2.72 -18.34
N ASN A 62 -0.77 -3.55 -17.31
CA ASN A 62 -0.02 -4.81 -17.36
C ASN A 62 1.44 -4.63 -17.80
N LYS A 63 1.95 -3.39 -17.81
CA LYS A 63 3.37 -3.09 -18.07
C LYS A 63 4.21 -3.61 -16.91
N PHE A 64 5.37 -4.15 -17.24
CA PHE A 64 6.35 -4.49 -16.22
C PHE A 64 6.86 -3.22 -15.54
N VAL A 65 6.94 -3.30 -14.21
CA VAL A 65 7.51 -2.29 -13.33
C VAL A 65 8.84 -2.84 -12.84
N ALA A 66 9.94 -2.22 -13.24
CA ALA A 66 11.27 -2.56 -12.77
C ALA A 66 11.69 -1.56 -11.69
N VAL A 67 12.16 -2.04 -10.55
CA VAL A 67 12.62 -1.21 -9.44
C VAL A 67 14.05 -1.61 -9.09
N GLU A 68 14.93 -0.61 -9.05
CA GLU A 68 16.29 -0.72 -8.50
C GLU A 68 16.37 0.14 -7.24
N ASN A 69 17.00 -0.36 -6.18
CA ASN A 69 17.06 0.37 -4.92
C ASN A 69 18.46 0.42 -4.33
N GLN A 70 18.86 1.58 -3.81
CA GLN A 70 20.13 1.72 -3.11
C GLN A 70 20.06 2.55 -1.82
N LEU A 71 20.87 2.19 -0.82
CA LEU A 71 20.94 2.89 0.48
C LEU A 71 21.88 4.11 0.48
N GLU A 72 22.62 4.33 -0.61
CA GLU A 72 23.55 5.45 -0.79
C GLU A 72 23.07 6.43 -1.87
N SER A 73 23.87 7.46 -2.17
CA SER A 73 23.59 8.37 -3.27
C SER A 73 23.83 7.65 -4.61
N THR A 74 23.01 7.96 -5.62
CA THR A 74 23.06 7.30 -6.93
C THR A 74 24.44 7.26 -7.59
N ASP A 75 24.76 6.19 -8.31
CA ASP A 75 25.98 6.05 -9.10
C ASP A 75 25.70 5.55 -10.54
N HIS A 76 26.72 5.66 -11.39
CA HIS A 76 26.64 5.26 -12.80
C HIS A 76 26.48 3.74 -13.00
N ASN A 77 26.94 2.93 -12.05
CA ASN A 77 26.82 1.48 -12.14
C ASN A 77 25.34 1.09 -12.06
N HIS A 78 24.65 1.55 -11.02
CA HIS A 78 23.23 1.29 -10.83
C HIS A 78 22.37 1.92 -11.93
N LEU A 79 22.75 3.08 -12.49
CA LEU A 79 22.05 3.64 -13.65
C LEU A 79 22.14 2.70 -14.88
N GLY A 80 23.33 2.19 -15.17
CA GLY A 80 23.55 1.25 -16.27
C GLY A 80 22.77 -0.05 -16.08
N GLN A 81 22.77 -0.58 -14.86
CA GLN A 81 21.98 -1.74 -14.43
C GLN A 81 20.49 -1.51 -14.64
N LEU A 82 19.95 -0.41 -14.09
CA LEU A 82 18.56 -0.01 -14.22
C LEU A 82 18.11 -0.01 -15.69
N ILE A 83 18.87 0.63 -16.58
CA ILE A 83 18.50 0.72 -18.01
C ILE A 83 18.59 -0.66 -18.67
N THR A 84 19.68 -1.39 -18.46
CA THR A 84 19.95 -2.66 -19.13
C THR A 84 18.93 -3.73 -18.74
N TYR A 85 18.58 -3.81 -17.46
CA TYR A 85 17.65 -4.82 -16.95
C TYR A 85 16.21 -4.48 -17.31
N SER A 86 15.85 -3.20 -17.22
CA SER A 86 14.54 -2.73 -17.68
C SER A 86 14.32 -3.06 -19.15
N ALA A 87 15.33 -2.90 -20.00
CA ALA A 87 15.26 -3.32 -21.39
C ALA A 87 15.11 -4.85 -21.54
N GLY A 88 15.82 -5.63 -20.73
CA GLY A 88 15.78 -7.09 -20.74
C GLY A 88 14.41 -7.69 -20.40
N VAL A 89 13.64 -7.05 -19.52
CA VAL A 89 12.27 -7.48 -19.15
C VAL A 89 11.17 -6.71 -19.89
N ASN A 90 11.54 -5.82 -20.81
CA ASN A 90 10.62 -4.92 -21.50
C ASN A 90 9.75 -4.12 -20.51
N ALA A 91 10.39 -3.53 -19.49
CA ALA A 91 9.74 -2.69 -18.50
C ALA A 91 9.20 -1.41 -19.15
N GLY A 92 7.92 -1.13 -18.89
CA GLY A 92 7.29 0.13 -19.28
C GLY A 92 7.37 1.19 -18.18
N ILE A 93 7.64 0.78 -16.94
CA ILE A 93 7.79 1.67 -15.80
C ILE A 93 9.06 1.28 -15.06
N ILE A 94 9.96 2.25 -14.88
CA ILE A 94 11.28 2.06 -14.31
C ILE A 94 11.41 3.00 -13.11
N VAL A 95 11.75 2.45 -11.95
CA VAL A 95 11.80 3.21 -10.70
C VAL A 95 13.18 3.04 -10.08
N TRP A 96 13.87 4.15 -9.85
CA TRP A 96 15.15 4.16 -9.15
C TRP A 96 14.99 4.78 -7.77
N ILE A 97 15.14 3.97 -6.73
CA ILE A 97 15.03 4.39 -5.33
C ILE A 97 16.43 4.57 -4.76
N ALA A 98 16.74 5.75 -4.20
CA ALA A 98 18.05 6.00 -3.59
C ALA A 98 17.94 6.90 -2.36
N LYS A 99 18.94 6.91 -1.49
CA LYS A 99 19.00 7.89 -0.38
C LYS A 99 19.03 9.33 -0.90
N GLU A 100 19.75 9.54 -2.00
CA GLU A 100 19.90 10.83 -2.67
C GLU A 100 20.09 10.58 -4.16
N LEU A 101 19.31 11.28 -4.97
CA LEU A 101 19.55 11.29 -6.41
C LEU A 101 20.53 12.41 -6.71
N ARG A 102 21.71 12.09 -7.26
CA ARG A 102 22.64 13.11 -7.75
C ARG A 102 22.04 13.89 -8.91
N GLU A 103 22.42 15.16 -9.05
CA GLU A 103 21.86 16.06 -10.07
C GLU A 103 22.08 15.56 -11.50
N GLU A 104 23.24 14.96 -11.80
CA GLU A 104 23.53 14.35 -13.09
C GLU A 104 22.59 13.18 -13.41
N HIS A 105 22.18 12.41 -12.39
CA HIS A 105 21.27 11.28 -12.55
C HIS A 105 19.81 11.74 -12.65
N LYS A 106 19.41 12.79 -11.92
CA LYS A 106 18.09 13.42 -12.12
C LYS A 106 17.93 13.87 -13.57
N ARG A 107 18.91 14.63 -14.08
CA ARG A 107 18.94 15.10 -15.47
C ARG A 107 18.92 13.96 -16.48
N ALA A 108 19.63 12.86 -16.19
CA ALA A 108 19.59 11.68 -17.06
C ALA A 108 18.19 11.06 -17.12
N LEU A 109 17.52 10.88 -15.98
CA LEU A 109 16.15 10.36 -15.94
C LEU A 109 15.14 11.31 -16.61
N GLU A 110 15.29 12.62 -16.41
CA GLU A 110 14.48 13.65 -17.09
C GLU A 110 14.68 13.59 -18.61
N TRP A 111 15.93 13.58 -19.07
CA TRP A 111 16.25 13.48 -20.49
C TRP A 111 15.70 12.19 -21.10
N LEU A 112 15.77 11.06 -20.37
CA LEU A 112 15.16 9.81 -20.79
C LEU A 112 13.64 9.95 -20.91
N ASN A 113 12.94 10.56 -19.96
CA ASN A 113 11.50 10.79 -20.06
C ASN A 113 11.11 11.70 -21.23
N GLU A 114 11.93 12.69 -21.57
CA GLU A 114 11.70 13.60 -22.70
C GLU A 114 11.94 12.95 -24.06
N ASN A 115 12.86 11.99 -24.14
CA ASN A 115 13.33 11.39 -25.40
C ASN A 115 12.95 9.92 -25.57
N SER A 116 12.27 9.31 -24.60
CA SER A 116 11.76 7.95 -24.72
C SER A 116 10.53 7.90 -25.61
N ILE A 117 10.34 6.77 -26.28
CA ILE A 117 9.06 6.43 -26.92
C ILE A 117 7.98 6.46 -25.83
N SER A 118 6.79 6.99 -26.15
CA SER A 118 5.68 7.34 -25.24
C SER A 118 5.16 6.25 -24.30
N GLU A 119 5.79 5.08 -24.26
CA GLU A 119 5.38 3.92 -23.48
C GLU A 119 6.28 3.61 -22.28
N ILE A 120 7.46 4.25 -22.18
CA ILE A 120 8.42 4.03 -21.10
C ILE A 120 8.42 5.23 -20.15
N SER A 121 8.38 4.97 -18.84
CA SER A 121 8.36 5.99 -17.80
C SER A 121 9.43 5.76 -16.76
N PHE A 122 10.31 6.73 -16.56
CA PHE A 122 11.37 6.69 -15.56
C PHE A 122 10.99 7.53 -14.34
N PHE A 123 11.19 6.96 -13.15
CA PHE A 123 10.99 7.61 -11.86
C PHE A 123 12.28 7.62 -11.07
N GLY A 124 12.56 8.77 -10.45
CA GLY A 124 13.58 8.91 -9.42
C GLY A 124 12.89 9.13 -8.09
N VAL A 125 13.12 8.25 -7.13
CA VAL A 125 12.53 8.30 -5.80
C VAL A 125 13.63 8.41 -4.75
N GLU A 126 13.51 9.41 -3.88
CA GLU A 126 14.39 9.50 -2.70
C GLU A 126 13.75 8.82 -1.49
N VAL A 127 14.48 7.88 -0.90
CA VAL A 127 14.12 7.23 0.36
C VAL A 127 14.73 7.98 1.54
N HIS A 128 13.89 8.29 2.50
CA HIS A 128 14.27 8.94 3.74
C HIS A 128 13.79 8.12 4.93
N ALA A 129 14.50 8.26 6.05
CA ALA A 129 14.00 7.80 7.33
C ALA A 129 13.77 8.99 8.25
N ILE A 130 12.58 9.07 8.82
CA ILE A 130 12.17 10.15 9.71
C ILE A 130 11.64 9.58 11.01
N SER A 131 11.93 10.24 12.13
CA SER A 131 11.25 10.02 13.40
C SER A 131 10.62 11.32 13.86
N ILE A 132 9.51 11.22 14.58
CA ILE A 132 8.89 12.37 15.22
C ILE A 132 9.13 12.20 16.72
N ASP A 133 9.89 13.14 17.29
CA ASP A 133 10.33 13.11 18.69
C ASP A 133 11.09 11.84 19.07
N ASN A 134 10.41 10.87 19.71
CA ASN A 134 10.94 9.57 20.16
C ASN A 134 10.19 8.38 19.53
N SER A 135 9.44 8.60 18.45
CA SER A 135 8.78 7.50 17.73
C SER A 135 9.81 6.58 17.06
N ASN A 136 9.42 5.33 16.81
CA ASN A 136 10.14 4.50 15.85
C ASN A 136 10.32 5.25 14.51
N PRO A 137 11.47 5.08 13.84
CA PRO A 137 11.68 5.64 12.51
C PRO A 137 10.65 5.07 11.51
N ALA A 138 10.14 5.94 10.64
CA ALA A 138 9.31 5.59 9.50
C ALA A 138 10.07 5.91 8.21
N VAL A 139 9.88 5.08 7.20
CA VAL A 139 10.43 5.31 5.87
C VAL A 139 9.47 6.22 5.09
N ASP A 140 10.04 7.24 4.45
CA ASP A 140 9.33 8.22 3.63
C ASP A 140 9.90 8.18 2.22
N LEU A 141 9.06 7.82 1.24
CA LEU A 141 9.41 7.78 -0.17
C LEU A 141 8.93 9.07 -0.85
N ARG A 142 9.83 9.73 -1.57
CA ARG A 142 9.54 11.00 -2.26
C ARG A 142 9.87 10.88 -3.73
N VAL A 143 8.89 11.09 -4.59
CA VAL A 143 9.12 11.16 -6.04
C VAL A 143 9.77 12.50 -6.35
N ILE A 144 10.98 12.45 -6.89
CA ILE A 144 11.78 13.63 -7.26
C ILE A 144 11.79 13.81 -8.77
N VAL A 145 11.85 12.72 -9.53
CA VAL A 145 11.75 12.72 -10.99
C VAL A 145 10.58 11.84 -11.40
N GLN A 146 9.74 12.34 -12.31
CA GLN A 146 8.64 11.62 -12.93
C GLN A 146 8.40 12.16 -14.36
N PRO A 147 7.68 11.43 -15.24
CA PRO A 147 7.33 11.94 -16.55
C PRO A 147 6.45 13.20 -16.49
N ASN A 148 6.70 14.18 -17.39
CA ASN A 148 6.04 15.50 -17.37
C ASN A 148 4.50 15.44 -17.44
N ASP A 149 3.95 14.46 -18.16
CA ASP A 149 2.49 14.29 -18.30
C ASP A 149 1.92 13.17 -17.43
N TRP A 150 2.69 12.62 -16.49
CA TRP A 150 2.30 11.45 -15.71
C TRP A 150 0.95 11.61 -14.99
N GLU A 151 0.80 12.66 -14.18
CA GLU A 151 -0.46 12.92 -13.48
C GLU A 151 -1.61 13.22 -14.44
N ARG A 152 -1.34 13.89 -15.56
CA ARG A 152 -2.36 14.18 -16.58
C ARG A 152 -2.79 12.90 -17.28
N ASN A 153 -1.87 12.01 -17.62
CA ASN A 153 -2.12 10.73 -18.27
C ASN A 153 -2.90 9.78 -17.35
N ILE A 154 -2.58 9.74 -16.05
CA ILE A 154 -3.37 9.00 -15.04
C ILE A 154 -4.79 9.59 -14.92
N LYS A 155 -4.93 10.92 -14.98
CA LYS A 155 -6.23 11.61 -14.86
C LYS A 155 -7.04 11.59 -16.16
N SER A 156 -6.40 11.56 -17.33
CA SER A 156 -7.01 11.55 -18.67
C SER A 156 -7.25 10.14 -19.19
N SER A 157 -6.66 9.11 -18.58
CA SER A 157 -7.15 7.73 -18.67
C SER A 157 -8.45 7.58 -17.86
N THR A 158 -9.48 8.36 -18.22
CA THR A 158 -10.84 8.31 -17.65
C THR A 158 -11.57 6.98 -17.89
N THR A 159 -10.90 5.98 -18.45
CA THR A 159 -11.37 4.60 -18.47
C THR A 159 -10.85 3.94 -17.20
N LEU A 160 -11.73 3.70 -16.24
CA LEU A 160 -11.44 2.83 -15.09
C LEU A 160 -10.85 1.52 -15.61
N THR A 161 -9.76 1.06 -15.01
CA THR A 161 -9.16 -0.21 -15.40
C THR A 161 -10.05 -1.38 -15.01
N GLU A 162 -9.87 -2.55 -15.61
CA GLU A 162 -10.69 -3.72 -15.28
C GLU A 162 -10.65 -4.03 -13.77
N THR A 163 -9.48 -3.92 -13.14
CA THR A 163 -9.33 -4.12 -11.68
C THR A 163 -10.07 -3.03 -10.88
N GLN A 164 -9.98 -1.78 -11.30
CA GLN A 164 -10.71 -0.67 -10.67
C GLN A 164 -12.23 -0.81 -10.82
N ILE A 165 -12.70 -1.27 -11.99
CA ILE A 165 -14.10 -1.63 -12.23
C ILE A 165 -14.51 -2.76 -11.30
N GLU A 166 -13.67 -3.79 -11.14
CA GLU A 166 -13.92 -4.89 -10.20
C GLU A 166 -13.99 -4.41 -8.75
N TYR A 167 -13.11 -3.51 -8.31
CA TYR A 167 -13.21 -2.92 -6.98
C TYR A 167 -14.51 -2.14 -6.80
N VAL A 168 -14.87 -1.27 -7.75
CA VAL A 168 -16.14 -0.51 -7.70
C VAL A 168 -17.33 -1.47 -7.63
N ASN A 169 -17.36 -2.51 -8.47
CA ASN A 169 -18.44 -3.50 -8.51
C ASN A 169 -18.53 -4.29 -7.20
N PHE A 170 -17.41 -4.84 -6.74
CA PHE A 170 -17.32 -5.64 -5.53
C PHE A 170 -17.73 -4.83 -4.29
N PHE A 171 -17.13 -3.65 -4.09
CA PHE A 171 -17.43 -2.82 -2.93
C PHE A 171 -18.85 -2.25 -3.00
N SER A 172 -19.41 -1.98 -4.18
CA SER A 172 -20.82 -1.59 -4.30
C SER A 172 -21.76 -2.70 -3.85
N LYS A 173 -21.51 -3.95 -4.26
CA LYS A 173 -22.28 -5.12 -3.80
C LYS A 173 -22.10 -5.34 -2.30
N LEU A 174 -20.88 -5.21 -1.78
CA LEU A 174 -20.57 -5.36 -0.36
C LEU A 174 -21.28 -4.31 0.51
N VAL A 175 -21.24 -3.03 0.10
CA VAL A 175 -21.95 -1.93 0.77
C VAL A 175 -23.46 -2.20 0.82
N ASN A 176 -24.03 -2.73 -0.26
CA ASN A 176 -25.44 -3.10 -0.28
C ASN A 176 -25.73 -4.26 0.68
N SER A 177 -24.98 -5.36 0.58
CA SER A 177 -25.11 -6.52 1.50
C SER A 177 -24.98 -6.11 2.97
N TYR A 178 -24.02 -5.24 3.30
CA TYR A 178 -23.85 -4.73 4.65
C TYR A 178 -24.99 -3.82 5.10
N SER A 179 -25.50 -2.97 4.20
CA SER A 179 -26.66 -2.13 4.50
C SER A 179 -27.93 -2.93 4.79
N ASP A 180 -28.11 -4.08 4.14
CA ASP A 180 -29.28 -4.95 4.34
C ASP A 180 -29.30 -5.54 5.76
N ILE A 181 -28.13 -5.90 6.30
CA ILE A 181 -27.98 -6.42 7.66
C ILE A 181 -27.66 -5.34 8.71
N ASN A 182 -27.43 -4.09 8.28
CA ASN A 182 -27.19 -2.94 9.14
C ASN A 182 -27.96 -1.69 8.70
N PRO A 183 -29.28 -1.60 8.94
CA PRO A 183 -30.10 -0.50 8.43
C PRO A 183 -29.71 0.91 8.89
N ARG A 184 -28.91 1.05 9.96
CA ARG A 184 -28.37 2.33 10.45
C ARG A 184 -27.11 2.78 9.70
N PHE A 185 -26.54 1.92 8.86
CA PHE A 185 -25.37 2.25 8.07
C PHE A 185 -25.71 3.28 6.99
N ARG A 186 -25.01 4.41 7.01
CA ARG A 186 -25.06 5.36 5.91
C ARG A 186 -24.18 4.82 4.78
N LYS A 187 -24.81 4.38 3.69
CA LYS A 187 -24.10 3.88 2.51
C LYS A 187 -23.05 4.88 2.04
N VAL A 188 -21.85 4.36 1.78
CA VAL A 188 -20.74 5.09 1.17
C VAL A 188 -20.55 4.63 -0.27
N LYS A 189 -20.07 5.53 -1.13
CA LYS A 189 -19.86 5.23 -2.54
C LYS A 189 -18.53 4.53 -2.73
N ALA A 190 -18.55 3.34 -3.34
CA ALA A 190 -17.35 2.64 -3.76
C ALA A 190 -16.51 3.49 -4.72
N GLN A 191 -15.20 3.45 -4.54
CA GLN A 191 -14.20 4.15 -5.35
C GLN A 191 -13.32 3.12 -6.07
N PRO A 192 -12.63 3.51 -7.16
CA PRO A 192 -11.74 2.63 -7.92
C PRO A 192 -10.40 2.40 -7.21
N GLN A 193 -10.45 1.78 -6.03
CA GLN A 193 -9.30 1.53 -5.16
C GLN A 193 -9.53 0.25 -4.35
N ASN A 194 -8.46 -0.35 -3.82
CA ASN A 194 -8.50 -1.65 -3.14
C ASN A 194 -9.02 -1.61 -1.69
N TRP A 195 -9.50 -0.46 -1.21
CA TRP A 195 -10.11 -0.32 0.12
C TRP A 195 -11.37 0.53 0.11
N LEU A 196 -12.22 0.35 1.10
CA LEU A 196 -13.37 1.20 1.36
C LEU A 196 -13.52 1.46 2.86
N SER A 197 -13.60 2.74 3.20
CA SER A 197 -13.58 3.23 4.58
C SER A 197 -14.86 3.95 4.97
N PHE A 198 -15.27 3.83 6.23
CA PHE A 198 -16.31 4.67 6.84
C PHE A 198 -16.06 4.88 8.34
N GLY A 199 -16.63 5.96 8.89
CA GLY A 199 -16.33 6.37 10.27
C GLY A 199 -16.79 5.37 11.33
N ALA A 200 -15.98 5.18 12.37
CA ALA A 200 -16.28 4.32 13.53
C ALA A 200 -16.90 5.09 14.72
N GLY A 201 -17.45 6.27 14.47
CA GLY A 201 -18.16 7.08 15.47
C GLY A 201 -17.28 7.98 16.34
N MET A 202 -15.95 7.83 16.28
CA MET A 202 -14.97 8.70 16.94
C MET A 202 -14.01 9.27 15.89
N SER A 203 -13.63 10.55 16.03
CA SER A 203 -12.65 11.16 15.13
C SER A 203 -11.32 10.41 15.20
N GLY A 204 -10.71 10.17 14.03
CA GLY A 204 -9.48 9.38 13.91
C GLY A 204 -9.68 7.86 13.90
N LEU A 205 -10.92 7.34 13.97
CA LEU A 205 -11.19 5.91 13.83
C LEU A 205 -12.08 5.62 12.61
N SER A 206 -11.69 4.62 11.83
CA SER A 206 -12.45 4.12 10.68
C SER A 206 -12.62 2.61 10.71
N PHE A 207 -13.74 2.16 10.17
CA PHE A 207 -13.94 0.77 9.77
C PHE A 207 -13.67 0.65 8.28
N ASP A 208 -12.84 -0.33 7.93
CA ASP A 208 -12.37 -0.48 6.56
C ASP A 208 -12.53 -1.91 6.06
N TRP A 209 -12.89 -2.05 4.78
CA TRP A 209 -12.71 -3.27 4.02
C TRP A 209 -11.53 -3.07 3.07
N MET A 210 -10.63 -4.05 2.94
CA MET A 210 -9.43 -3.87 2.12
C MET A 210 -8.93 -5.18 1.51
N PHE A 211 -8.54 -5.15 0.24
CA PHE A 211 -7.67 -6.16 -0.35
C PHE A 211 -6.21 -5.76 -0.11
N ARG A 212 -5.41 -6.70 0.40
CA ARG A 212 -3.97 -6.54 0.63
C ARG A 212 -3.16 -7.47 -0.27
N SER A 213 -1.89 -7.15 -0.44
CA SER A 213 -0.91 -8.05 -1.04
C SER A 213 -0.90 -9.42 -0.32
N GLY A 214 -0.58 -10.48 -1.07
CA GLY A 214 -0.64 -11.85 -0.53
C GLY A 214 -2.02 -12.53 -0.59
N ASN A 215 -2.94 -12.02 -1.42
CA ASN A 215 -4.26 -12.60 -1.67
C ASN A 215 -5.07 -12.73 -0.39
N ILE A 216 -5.33 -11.59 0.25
CA ILE A 216 -6.02 -11.54 1.53
C ILE A 216 -6.97 -10.34 1.58
N PHE A 217 -8.15 -10.57 2.15
CA PHE A 217 -9.19 -9.56 2.31
C PHE A 217 -9.42 -9.29 3.80
N TRP A 218 -9.42 -8.02 4.18
CA TRP A 218 -9.42 -7.53 5.54
C TRP A 218 -10.73 -6.82 5.87
N VAL A 219 -11.16 -7.00 7.12
CA VAL A 219 -12.12 -6.14 7.82
C VAL A 219 -11.36 -5.58 9.01
N GLU A 220 -11.16 -4.26 9.07
CA GLU A 220 -10.35 -3.65 10.11
C GLU A 220 -11.03 -2.47 10.83
N LEU A 221 -10.58 -2.22 12.06
CA LEU A 221 -10.69 -0.94 12.73
C LEU A 221 -9.32 -0.30 12.64
N TYR A 222 -9.22 0.79 11.87
CA TYR A 222 -8.03 1.59 11.75
C TYR A 222 -8.10 2.79 12.70
N ILE A 223 -6.99 3.05 13.38
CA ILE A 223 -6.85 4.12 14.38
C ILE A 223 -5.74 5.06 13.90
N ASP A 224 -6.14 6.22 13.40
CA ASP A 224 -5.25 7.33 13.08
C ASP A 224 -5.89 8.69 13.40
N THR A 225 -5.60 9.20 14.59
CA THR A 225 -5.94 10.55 15.06
C THR A 225 -4.97 11.62 14.56
N GLY A 226 -3.94 11.24 13.81
CA GLY A 226 -2.80 12.10 13.49
C GLY A 226 -1.71 12.14 14.56
N ASP A 227 -1.96 11.59 15.75
CA ASP A 227 -1.02 11.54 16.89
C ASP A 227 -0.77 10.08 17.31
N LYS A 228 0.50 9.65 17.24
CA LYS A 228 0.91 8.27 17.56
C LYS A 228 0.68 7.90 19.03
N ILE A 229 0.87 8.83 19.96
CA ILE A 229 0.66 8.59 21.40
C ILE A 229 -0.83 8.39 21.65
N GLU A 230 -1.67 9.23 21.05
CA GLU A 230 -3.12 9.10 21.18
C GLU A 230 -3.64 7.82 20.52
N ASN A 231 -3.13 7.47 19.33
CA ASN A 231 -3.44 6.19 18.66
C ASN A 231 -3.12 5.00 19.57
N LYS A 232 -1.92 4.98 20.18
CA LYS A 232 -1.53 3.93 21.11
C LYS A 232 -2.41 3.93 22.37
N ARG A 233 -2.72 5.10 22.92
CA ARG A 233 -3.60 5.22 24.10
C ARG A 233 -4.98 4.62 23.83
N ILE A 234 -5.57 4.93 22.67
CA ILE A 234 -6.85 4.38 22.23
C ILE A 234 -6.75 2.87 22.03
N PHE A 235 -5.71 2.41 21.33
CA PHE A 235 -5.48 1.00 21.07
C PHE A 235 -5.29 0.19 22.35
N ASP A 236 -4.43 0.65 23.28
CA ASP A 236 -4.22 0.02 24.58
C ASP A 236 -5.51 -0.01 25.42
N ARG A 237 -6.30 1.07 25.36
CA ARG A 237 -7.61 1.10 26.03
C ARG A 237 -8.58 0.07 25.45
N LEU A 238 -8.61 -0.11 24.13
CA LEU A 238 -9.40 -1.17 23.49
C LEU A 238 -8.86 -2.56 23.85
N LYS A 239 -7.54 -2.72 23.98
CA LYS A 239 -6.87 -3.96 24.34
C LYS A 239 -7.24 -4.46 25.74
N ASN A 240 -7.60 -3.55 26.67
CA ASN A 240 -8.17 -3.92 27.98
C ASN A 240 -9.52 -4.67 27.87
N TYR A 241 -10.18 -4.60 26.71
CA TYR A 241 -11.41 -5.32 26.41
C TYR A 241 -11.17 -6.51 25.47
N LYS A 242 -9.92 -6.85 25.14
CA LYS A 242 -9.57 -7.88 24.16
C LYS A 242 -10.27 -9.20 24.43
N ASP A 243 -10.23 -9.72 25.66
CA ASP A 243 -10.87 -10.99 26.00
C ASP A 243 -12.39 -10.96 25.74
N LYS A 244 -13.04 -9.81 25.96
CA LYS A 244 -14.48 -9.64 25.69
C LYS A 244 -14.77 -9.50 24.20
N ILE A 245 -13.88 -8.85 23.46
CA ILE A 245 -13.96 -8.70 22.01
C ILE A 245 -13.77 -10.08 21.34
N ASP A 246 -12.80 -10.87 21.81
CA ASP A 246 -12.48 -12.20 21.26
C ASP A 246 -13.60 -13.23 21.51
N LEU A 247 -14.46 -13.01 22.50
CA LEU A 247 -15.68 -13.81 22.71
C LEU A 247 -16.76 -13.53 21.66
N GLU A 248 -16.82 -12.30 21.14
CA GLU A 248 -17.82 -11.89 20.13
C GLU A 248 -17.29 -12.05 18.69
N ILE A 249 -15.98 -11.86 18.48
CA ILE A 249 -15.32 -11.89 17.18
C ILE A 249 -14.10 -12.79 17.29
N LYS A 250 -14.10 -13.91 16.55
CA LYS A 250 -12.97 -14.84 16.55
C LYS A 250 -11.89 -14.39 15.57
N GLY A 251 -10.63 -14.62 15.95
CA GLY A 251 -9.48 -14.44 15.05
C GLY A 251 -9.05 -13.00 14.87
N THR A 252 -9.29 -12.13 15.86
CA THR A 252 -8.78 -10.76 15.79
C THR A 252 -7.26 -10.72 15.94
N GLU A 253 -6.61 -10.04 15.02
CA GLU A 253 -5.18 -9.74 15.05
C GLU A 253 -5.02 -8.27 15.45
N TRP A 254 -4.15 -8.03 16.43
CA TRP A 254 -3.95 -6.72 17.04
C TRP A 254 -2.55 -6.25 16.69
N GLU A 255 -2.46 -5.33 15.74
CA GLU A 255 -1.20 -4.87 15.20
C GLU A 255 -0.94 -3.42 15.62
N GLU A 256 0.10 -3.26 16.43
CA GLU A 256 0.78 -1.98 16.55
C GLU A 256 1.61 -1.84 15.29
N VAL A 257 1.23 -0.97 14.36
CA VAL A 257 1.95 -0.85 13.09
C VAL A 257 3.32 -0.23 13.42
N GLU A 258 4.36 -1.06 13.50
CA GLU A 258 5.68 -0.61 13.94
C GLU A 258 6.27 0.47 13.00
N THR A 259 5.88 0.41 11.72
CA THR A 259 6.35 1.26 10.61
C THR A 259 5.46 2.46 10.28
N ALA A 260 4.24 2.53 10.84
CA ALA A 260 3.30 3.64 10.63
C ALA A 260 2.90 4.30 11.96
N ARG A 261 2.23 5.44 11.90
CA ARG A 261 1.71 6.10 13.12
C ARG A 261 0.39 5.49 13.63
N GLY A 262 -0.32 4.76 12.77
CA GLY A 262 -1.62 4.18 13.09
C GLY A 262 -1.52 2.86 13.84
N CYS A 263 -2.61 2.49 14.52
CA CYS A 263 -2.80 1.16 15.07
C CYS A 263 -3.98 0.51 14.37
N ARG A 264 -4.01 -0.83 14.29
CA ARG A 264 -5.15 -1.53 13.67
C ARG A 264 -5.52 -2.79 14.39
N ILE A 265 -6.78 -3.15 14.26
CA ILE A 265 -7.31 -4.44 14.69
C ILE A 265 -8.02 -5.03 13.49
N VAL A 266 -7.69 -6.25 13.12
CA VAL A 266 -8.14 -6.84 11.86
C VAL A 266 -8.66 -8.26 12.06
N ILE A 267 -9.62 -8.63 11.22
CA ILE A 267 -9.91 -10.01 10.87
C ILE A 267 -9.73 -10.16 9.37
N ASN A 268 -9.11 -11.26 8.96
CA ASN A 268 -8.70 -11.46 7.59
C ASN A 268 -9.21 -12.79 7.03
N ARG A 269 -9.29 -12.87 5.71
CA ARG A 269 -9.60 -14.10 4.98
C ARG A 269 -8.76 -14.18 3.72
N LYS A 270 -8.06 -15.31 3.54
CA LYS A 270 -7.32 -15.59 2.30
C LYS A 270 -8.27 -15.73 1.11
N THR A 271 -7.83 -15.23 -0.03
CA THR A 271 -8.49 -15.35 -1.32
C THR A 271 -7.66 -16.27 -2.23
N SER A 272 -8.27 -16.84 -3.26
CA SER A 272 -7.58 -17.73 -4.22
C SER A 272 -6.65 -16.97 -5.17
N GLY A 273 -6.75 -15.64 -5.21
CA GLY A 273 -5.93 -14.74 -6.00
C GLY A 273 -6.36 -13.28 -5.83
N PRO A 274 -5.82 -12.35 -6.63
CA PRO A 274 -6.29 -10.96 -6.68
C PRO A 274 -7.76 -10.88 -7.11
N ILE A 275 -8.43 -9.74 -6.85
CA ILE A 275 -9.87 -9.58 -7.08
C ILE A 275 -10.31 -9.97 -8.50
N LYS A 276 -9.46 -9.69 -9.50
CA LYS A 276 -9.71 -9.97 -10.92
C LYS A 276 -9.73 -11.47 -11.24
N SER A 277 -9.01 -12.29 -10.47
CA SER A 277 -8.98 -13.75 -10.68
C SER A 277 -10.06 -14.49 -9.91
N LEU A 278 -10.78 -13.82 -9.00
CA LEU A 278 -11.85 -14.45 -8.23
C LEU A 278 -13.04 -14.77 -9.12
N LYS A 279 -13.57 -15.99 -9.01
CA LYS A 279 -14.83 -16.37 -9.63
C LYS A 279 -15.99 -15.66 -8.95
N GLU A 280 -17.09 -15.48 -9.65
CA GLU A 280 -18.25 -14.75 -9.12
C GLU A 280 -18.77 -15.33 -7.79
N LYS A 281 -18.82 -16.67 -7.69
CA LYS A 281 -19.17 -17.35 -6.43
C LYS A 281 -18.21 -17.04 -5.27
N GLU A 282 -16.91 -16.95 -5.56
CA GLU A 282 -15.91 -16.61 -4.54
C GLU A 282 -16.08 -15.16 -4.09
N LYS A 283 -16.40 -14.24 -5.02
CA LYS A 283 -16.73 -12.85 -4.71
C LYS A 283 -17.98 -12.77 -3.84
N ASP A 284 -19.05 -13.49 -4.18
CA ASP A 284 -20.29 -13.51 -3.42
C ASP A 284 -20.09 -14.07 -1.99
N ASP A 285 -19.33 -15.17 -1.86
CA ASP A 285 -18.98 -15.75 -0.56
C ASP A 285 -18.09 -14.81 0.27
N LEU A 286 -17.22 -14.04 -0.37
CA LEU A 286 -16.38 -13.03 0.27
C LEU A 286 -17.20 -11.80 0.67
N ILE A 287 -18.16 -11.38 -0.16
CA ILE A 287 -19.09 -10.29 0.13
C ILE A 287 -19.93 -10.62 1.36
N LYS A 288 -20.54 -11.81 1.38
CA LYS A 288 -21.34 -12.28 2.51
C LYS A 288 -20.51 -12.32 3.79
N TRP A 289 -19.32 -12.90 3.72
CA TRP A 289 -18.42 -12.95 4.86
C TRP A 289 -18.02 -11.55 5.33
N GLY A 290 -17.61 -10.68 4.41
CA GLY A 290 -17.16 -9.31 4.71
C GLY A 290 -18.26 -8.45 5.34
N SER A 291 -19.52 -8.61 4.91
CA SER A 291 -20.64 -7.89 5.50
C SER A 291 -20.98 -8.42 6.89
N GLU A 292 -21.11 -9.74 7.07
CA GLU A 292 -21.39 -10.39 8.36
C GLU A 292 -20.29 -10.08 9.39
N GLN A 293 -19.03 -10.19 8.97
CA GLN A 293 -17.88 -9.85 9.80
C GLN A 293 -17.91 -8.38 10.17
N MET A 294 -18.07 -7.45 9.21
CA MET A 294 -18.14 -6.02 9.54
C MET A 294 -19.30 -5.68 10.47
N LYS A 295 -20.42 -6.40 10.39
CA LYS A 295 -21.56 -6.21 11.30
C LYS A 295 -21.22 -6.62 12.72
N ALA A 296 -20.63 -7.80 12.90
CA ALA A 296 -20.14 -8.24 14.21
C ALA A 296 -19.05 -7.29 14.72
N PHE A 297 -18.10 -6.94 13.86
CA PHE A 297 -16.96 -6.07 14.12
C PHE A 297 -17.39 -4.70 14.63
N SER A 298 -18.14 -3.95 13.81
CA SER A 298 -18.61 -2.62 14.18
C SER A 298 -19.52 -2.64 15.42
N SER A 299 -20.46 -3.58 15.52
CA SER A 299 -21.37 -3.66 16.68
C SER A 299 -20.63 -3.94 17.99
N THR A 300 -19.57 -4.73 17.95
CA THR A 300 -18.72 -5.01 19.11
C THR A 300 -17.89 -3.78 19.47
N PHE A 301 -17.16 -3.20 18.51
CA PHE A 301 -16.27 -2.07 18.77
C PHE A 301 -17.03 -0.81 19.22
N TYR A 302 -18.23 -0.54 18.71
CA TYR A 302 -19.05 0.57 19.20
C TYR A 302 -19.31 0.52 20.72
N LYS A 303 -19.40 -0.67 21.33
CA LYS A 303 -19.61 -0.83 22.78
C LYS A 303 -18.41 -0.33 23.60
N TYR A 304 -17.21 -0.36 23.01
CA TYR A 304 -15.95 -0.07 23.68
C TYR A 304 -15.39 1.29 23.26
N ILE A 305 -15.58 1.71 22.01
CA ILE A 305 -15.24 3.05 21.51
C ILE A 305 -15.98 4.14 22.29
N ASN A 306 -17.22 3.90 22.73
CA ASN A 306 -17.95 4.88 23.55
C ASN A 306 -17.47 4.97 25.01
N LYS A 307 -16.51 4.12 25.43
CA LYS A 307 -16.00 4.06 26.82
C LYS A 307 -14.58 4.60 26.96
N ILE A 308 -13.96 5.00 25.85
CA ILE A 308 -12.57 5.46 25.78
C ILE A 308 -12.46 6.99 25.73
#